data_AF-B6W5E4-F1
#
_entry.id   AF-B6W5E4-F1
#
_cell.length_a   1.000
_cell.length_b   1.000
_cell.length_c   1.000
_cell.angle_alpha   90.00
_cell.angle_beta   90.00
_cell.angle_gamma   90.00
#
_symmetry.space_group_name_H-M   'P 1'
#
loop_
_entity.id
_entity.type
_entity.pdbx_description
1 polymer ?
#
loop_
_entity_poly.entity_id
_entity_poly.type
_entity_poly.pdbx_seq_one_letter_code
_entity_poly.pdbx_strand_id
1 'polypeptide(L)'
;MNRKTTSKGQQEANPEMTMLVYREMSYPAREVQGKDGNYLVSVERLEQELLDGIRSLDPAAFDLDEEIAYYCSDEEIRLLTDDELEEMIYG
;
A
#
# COMPACT_ATOMS: atom_id res chain seq x y z
N MET A 1 -12.78 -26.16 14.55
CA MET A 1 -11.41 -25.65 14.81
C MET A 1 -10.59 -25.95 13.58
N ASN A 2 -10.47 -25.00 12.66
CA ASN A 2 -9.82 -25.24 11.37
C ASN A 2 -8.70 -24.21 11.23
N ARG A 3 -7.55 -24.49 11.83
CA ARG A 3 -6.31 -23.75 11.57
C ARG A 3 -5.89 -24.09 10.14
N LYS A 4 -6.18 -23.20 9.18
CA LYS A 4 -5.47 -23.20 7.90
C LYS A 4 -4.06 -22.68 8.20
N THR A 5 -3.14 -23.62 8.34
CA THR A 5 -1.70 -23.35 8.21
C THR A 5 -1.43 -23.13 6.73
N THR A 6 -1.34 -21.88 6.28
CA THR A 6 -0.74 -21.60 4.98
C THR A 6 0.77 -21.68 5.14
N SER A 7 1.32 -22.68 4.48
CA SER A 7 2.72 -22.99 4.32
C SER A 7 3.54 -21.78 3.88
N LYS A 8 4.68 -21.56 4.56
CA LYS A 8 5.81 -20.77 4.08
C LYS A 8 6.22 -21.29 2.69
N GLY A 9 5.81 -20.59 1.65
CA GLY A 9 6.20 -20.81 0.27
C GLY A 9 6.62 -19.47 -0.28
N GLN A 10 7.90 -19.35 -0.62
CA GLN A 10 8.49 -18.21 -1.30
C GLN A 10 7.62 -17.83 -2.50
N GLN A 11 6.91 -16.70 -2.40
CA GLN A 11 6.02 -16.25 -3.45
C GLN A 11 6.75 -15.21 -4.31
N GLU A 12 7.32 -15.74 -5.40
CA GLU A 12 7.46 -15.17 -6.75
C GLU A 12 8.11 -13.78 -6.95
N ALA A 13 9.02 -13.73 -7.91
CA ALA A 13 9.95 -12.65 -8.22
C ALA A 13 9.32 -11.37 -8.84
N ASN A 14 8.07 -11.04 -8.50
CA ASN A 14 7.46 -9.76 -8.85
C ASN A 14 6.28 -9.46 -7.89
N PRO A 15 6.26 -8.32 -7.18
CA PRO A 15 5.15 -7.96 -6.31
C PRO A 15 3.81 -7.89 -7.06
N GLU A 16 2.72 -8.34 -6.42
CA GLU A 16 1.37 -8.18 -6.96
C GLU A 16 0.94 -6.72 -6.82
N MET A 17 0.99 -5.98 -7.92
CA MET A 17 0.63 -4.58 -7.99
C MET A 17 -0.88 -4.43 -8.20
N THR A 18 -1.51 -3.59 -7.39
CA THR A 18 -2.87 -3.09 -7.59
C THR A 18 -2.84 -1.61 -8.01
N MET A 19 -4.01 -1.07 -8.35
CA MET A 19 -4.15 0.32 -8.79
C MET A 19 -5.27 0.99 -7.99
N LEU A 20 -4.92 2.05 -7.25
CA LEU A 20 -5.89 2.94 -6.63
C LEU A 20 -6.28 4.03 -7.62
N VAL A 21 -7.56 4.40 -7.61
CA VAL A 21 -8.07 5.45 -8.50
C VAL A 21 -8.52 6.63 -7.65
N TYR A 22 -7.96 7.80 -7.95
CA TYR A 22 -8.36 9.06 -7.33
C TYR A 22 -8.35 10.17 -8.38
N ARG A 23 -9.45 10.94 -8.46
CA ARG A 23 -9.66 12.01 -9.46
C ARG A 23 -9.33 11.59 -10.91
N GLU A 24 -9.87 10.44 -11.33
CA GLU A 24 -9.68 9.88 -12.67
C GLU A 24 -8.23 9.46 -13.01
N MET A 25 -7.32 9.52 -12.04
CA MET A 25 -5.92 9.10 -12.16
C MET A 25 -5.72 7.77 -11.42
N SER A 26 -4.90 6.89 -12.01
CA SER A 26 -4.54 5.61 -11.40
C SER A 26 -3.15 5.67 -10.80
N TYR A 27 -3.01 5.15 -9.59
CA TYR A 27 -1.78 5.15 -8.82
C TYR A 27 -1.40 3.72 -8.44
N PRO A 28 -0.13 3.35 -8.58
CA PRO A 28 0.34 2.04 -8.14
C PRO A 28 0.17 1.90 -6.62
N ALA A 29 -0.37 0.77 -6.21
CA ALA A 29 -0.46 0.38 -4.82
C ALA A 29 -0.12 -1.11 -4.68
N ARG A 30 0.19 -1.54 -3.45
CA ARG A 30 0.52 -2.92 -3.14
C ARG A 30 -0.05 -3.30 -1.78
N GLU A 31 -0.63 -4.49 -1.70
CA GLU A 31 -0.97 -5.12 -0.42
C GLU A 31 0.26 -5.86 0.10
N VAL A 32 0.81 -5.39 1.22
CA VAL A 32 2.01 -5.90 1.87
C VAL A 32 1.59 -6.84 3.00
N GLN A 33 2.06 -8.09 2.97
CA GLN A 33 1.80 -9.04 4.06
C GLN A 33 2.80 -8.82 5.19
N GLY A 34 2.34 -8.24 6.30
CA GLY A 34 3.13 -8.13 7.52
C GLY A 34 2.75 -9.15 8.60
N LYS A 35 3.47 -9.08 9.72
CA LYS A 35 3.32 -9.91 10.92
C LYS A 35 1.98 -9.69 11.62
N ASP A 36 1.51 -8.45 11.68
CA ASP A 36 0.29 -8.06 12.41
C ASP A 36 -0.93 -7.86 11.50
N GLY A 37 -0.77 -7.96 10.18
CA GLY A 37 -1.84 -7.79 9.21
C GLY A 37 -1.33 -7.48 7.81
N ASN A 38 -2.27 -7.27 6.89
CA ASN A 38 -1.97 -6.80 5.55
C ASN A 38 -2.05 -5.26 5.55
N TYR A 39 -1.12 -4.61 4.87
CA TYR A 39 -1.02 -3.16 4.79
C TYR A 39 -1.14 -2.72 3.35
N LEU A 40 -1.93 -1.69 3.10
CA LEU A 40 -1.96 -1.05 1.79
C LEU A 40 -0.86 0.00 1.72
N VAL A 41 0.06 -0.15 0.77
CA VAL A 41 1.13 0.83 0.50
C VAL A 41 0.90 1.42 -0.88
N SER A 42 1.10 2.73 -1.00
CA SER A 42 0.98 3.45 -2.27
C SER A 42 2.18 4.37 -2.49
N VAL A 43 2.16 5.15 -3.56
CA VAL A 43 3.25 6.07 -3.90
C VAL A 43 3.05 7.47 -3.35
N GLU A 44 4.15 8.16 -3.02
CA GLU A 44 4.18 9.58 -2.57
C GLU A 44 3.45 10.54 -3.54
N ARG A 45 3.36 10.18 -4.82
CA ARG A 45 2.59 10.96 -5.78
C ARG A 45 1.09 10.97 -5.46
N LEU A 46 0.55 9.84 -5.00
CA LEU A 46 -0.84 9.76 -4.56
C LEU A 46 -1.03 10.57 -3.27
N GLU A 47 -0.11 10.47 -2.32
CA GLU A 47 -0.15 11.24 -1.06
C GLU A 47 -0.36 12.74 -1.32
N GLN A 48 0.40 13.32 -2.26
CA GLN A 48 0.29 14.75 -2.58
C GLN A 48 -1.11 15.13 -3.10
N GLU A 49 -1.73 14.27 -3.90
CA GLU A 49 -3.07 14.48 -4.45
C GLU A 49 -4.15 14.28 -3.38
N LEU A 50 -3.96 13.32 -2.49
CA LEU A 50 -4.83 13.10 -1.33
C LEU A 50 -4.75 14.28 -0.35
N LEU A 51 -3.56 14.81 -0.08
CA LEU A 51 -3.38 16.01 0.75
C LEU A 51 -4.09 17.23 0.16
N ASP A 52 -4.06 17.42 -1.16
CA ASP A 52 -4.84 18.47 -1.84
C ASP A 52 -6.36 18.22 -1.71
N GLY A 53 -6.78 16.96 -1.87
CA GLY A 53 -8.15 16.51 -1.64
C GLY A 53 -8.65 16.83 -0.24
N ILE A 54 -7.88 16.42 0.78
CA ILE A 54 -8.16 16.64 2.21
C ILE A 54 -8.25 18.14 2.52
N ARG A 55 -7.33 18.96 1.99
CA ARG A 55 -7.41 20.43 2.13
C ARG A 55 -8.68 21.01 1.50
N SER A 56 -9.17 20.38 0.45
CA SER A 56 -10.41 20.73 -0.23
C SER A 56 -11.66 20.07 0.41
N LEU A 57 -11.49 19.33 1.51
CA LEU A 57 -12.53 18.57 2.21
C LEU A 57 -13.18 17.47 1.34
N ASP A 58 -12.42 16.86 0.44
CA ASP A 58 -12.86 15.75 -0.40
C ASP A 58 -12.97 14.44 0.42
N PRO A 59 -14.18 13.88 0.62
CA PRO A 59 -14.36 12.67 1.42
C PRO A 59 -13.58 11.47 0.88
N ALA A 60 -13.47 11.33 -0.45
CA ALA A 60 -12.75 10.21 -1.05
C ALA A 60 -11.25 10.26 -0.74
N ALA A 61 -10.72 11.48 -0.54
CA ALA A 61 -9.32 11.64 -0.16
C ALA A 61 -9.07 11.19 1.29
N PHE A 62 -10.00 11.49 2.20
CA PHE A 62 -9.91 11.00 3.59
C PHE A 62 -10.01 9.48 3.66
N ASP A 63 -10.98 8.89 2.95
CA ASP A 63 -11.19 7.44 2.96
C ASP A 63 -9.94 6.69 2.44
N LEU A 64 -9.34 7.18 1.35
CA LEU A 64 -8.11 6.58 0.80
C LEU A 64 -6.90 6.78 1.70
N ASP A 65 -6.73 7.97 2.28
CA ASP A 65 -5.60 8.26 3.19
C ASP A 65 -5.67 7.43 4.47
N GLU A 66 -6.88 7.15 4.98
CA GLU A 66 -7.07 6.27 6.16
C GLU A 66 -6.80 4.78 5.83
N GLU A 67 -7.05 4.35 4.59
CA GLU A 67 -6.80 2.97 4.15
C GLU A 67 -5.31 2.70 3.90
N ILE A 68 -4.57 3.71 3.42
CA ILE A 68 -3.15 3.58 3.07
C ILE A 68 -2.29 3.67 4.34
N ALA A 69 -1.52 2.62 4.61
CA ALA A 69 -0.64 2.56 5.77
C ALA A 69 0.66 3.34 5.55
N TYR A 70 1.16 3.44 4.31
CA TYR A 70 2.42 4.11 4.00
C TYR A 70 2.52 4.54 2.55
N TYR A 71 3.31 5.60 2.31
CA TYR A 71 3.65 6.11 0.99
C TYR A 71 5.15 5.98 0.74
N CYS A 72 5.53 5.34 -0.35
CA CYS A 72 6.93 5.17 -0.76
C CYS A 72 7.17 5.67 -2.19
N SER A 73 8.40 5.60 -2.67
CA SER A 73 8.71 5.93 -4.07
C SER A 73 8.19 4.88 -5.06
N ASP A 74 8.08 5.27 -6.34
CA ASP A 74 7.76 4.36 -7.45
C ASP A 74 8.75 3.20 -7.61
N GLU A 75 10.01 3.39 -7.19
CA GLU A 75 11.02 2.35 -7.21
C GLU A 75 10.83 1.38 -6.04
N GLU A 76 10.64 1.91 -4.83
CA GLU A 76 10.46 1.10 -3.62
C GLU A 76 9.25 0.19 -3.69
N ILE A 77 8.11 0.70 -4.16
CA ILE A 77 6.88 -0.11 -4.27
C ILE A 77 7.02 -1.32 -5.20
N ARG A 78 7.98 -1.27 -6.14
CA ARG A 78 8.24 -2.34 -7.12
C ARG A 78 9.40 -3.24 -6.75
N LEU A 79 10.40 -2.70 -6.04
CA LEU A 79 11.67 -3.37 -5.80
C LEU A 79 11.79 -3.93 -4.39
N LEU A 80 11.20 -3.28 -3.39
CA LEU A 80 11.26 -3.75 -2.02
C LEU A 80 10.35 -4.96 -1.82
N THR A 81 10.82 -5.90 -1.01
CA THR A 81 10.03 -7.02 -0.51
C THR A 81 8.99 -6.57 0.50
N ASP A 82 8.03 -7.44 0.83
CA ASP A 82 7.02 -7.13 1.83
C ASP A 82 7.62 -6.94 3.23
N ASP A 83 8.64 -7.72 3.58
CA ASP A 83 9.37 -7.55 4.83
C ASP A 83 10.06 -6.16 4.88
N GLU A 84 10.67 -5.72 3.78
CA GLU A 84 11.32 -4.40 3.71
C GLU A 84 10.30 -3.25 3.80
N LEU A 85 9.14 -3.37 3.13
CA LEU A 85 8.08 -2.36 3.28
C LEU A 85 7.45 -2.38 4.68
N GLU A 86 7.28 -3.55 5.30
CA GLU A 86 6.82 -3.65 6.68
C GLU A 86 7.77 -2.92 7.65
N GLU A 87 9.08 -3.12 7.50
CA GLU A 87 10.07 -2.43 8.32
C GLU A 87 10.05 -0.92 8.07
N MET A 88 9.66 -0.43 6.88
CA MET A 88 9.48 1.00 6.63
C MET A 88 8.21 1.57 7.28
N ILE A 89 7.17 0.76 7.44
CA ILE A 89 5.92 1.14 8.11
C ILE A 89 6.13 1.29 9.63
N TYR A 90 6.93 0.41 10.25
CA TYR A 90 7.08 0.30 11.71
C TYR A 90 8.46 0.70 12.27
N GLY A 91 9.45 0.92 11.41
CA GLY A 91 10.85 1.16 11.76
C GLY A 91 11.19 2.56 12.28
#